data_AF-A0A2P2IWC6-F1
#
_entry.id   AF-A0A2P2IWC6-F1
#
_cell.length_a   1.000
_cell.length_b   1.000
_cell.length_c   1.000
_cell.angle_alpha   90.00
_cell.angle_beta   90.00
_cell.angle_gamma   90.00
#
_symmetry.space_group_name_H-M   'P 1'
#
loop_
_entity.id
_entity.type
_entity.pdbx_description
1 polymer ?
#
loop_
_entity_poly.entity_id
_entity_poly.type
_entity_poly.pdbx_seq_one_letter_code
_entity_poly.pdbx_strand_id
1 'polypeptide(L)' 'MEGVNSFSIDFAAKKVTIVGDITPLGVLASVSKVKNAQFWTNATIPTPGSSNKEIKK' A
#
# COMPACT_ATOMS: atom_id res chain seq x y z
N MET A 1 -7.81 -14.88 -0.08
CA MET A 1 -6.96 -13.77 -0.53
C MET A 1 -6.02 -14.37 -1.54
N GLU A 2 -6.44 -14.38 -2.80
CA GLU A 2 -5.71 -15.06 -3.87
C GLU A 2 -4.48 -14.23 -4.25
N GLY A 3 -3.35 -14.90 -4.51
CA GLY A 3 -2.10 -14.27 -4.93
C GLY A 3 -1.22 -13.68 -3.82
N VAL A 4 -1.61 -13.79 -2.54
CA VAL A 4 -0.70 -13.45 -1.43
C VAL A 4 0.41 -14.48 -1.34
N ASN A 5 1.64 -14.03 -1.57
CA ASN A 5 2.84 -14.85 -1.44
C ASN A 5 3.40 -14.83 0.00
N SER A 6 3.27 -13.71 0.71
CA SER A 6 3.71 -13.58 2.11
C SER A 6 3.01 -12.42 2.81
N PHE A 7 2.88 -12.52 4.13
CA PHE A 7 2.44 -11.40 4.97
C PHE A 7 3.35 -11.26 6.18
N SER A 8 3.59 -10.03 6.59
CA SER A 8 4.36 -9.68 7.78
C SER A 8 3.57 -8.68 8.61
N ILE A 9 3.47 -8.93 9.91
CA ILE A 9 2.71 -8.12 10.85
C ILE A 9 3.70 -7.52 11.84
N ASP A 10 3.78 -6.20 11.83
CA ASP A 10 4.44 -5.45 12.89
C ASP A 10 3.36 -5.04 13.89
N PHE A 11 3.32 -5.73 15.03
CA PHE A 11 2.36 -5.45 16.10
C PHE A 11 2.69 -4.14 16.84
N ALA A 12 3.97 -3.76 16.92
CA ALA A 12 4.39 -2.54 17.57
C ALA A 12 3.92 -1.31 16.77
N ALA A 13 4.10 -1.36 15.45
CA ALA A 13 3.60 -0.33 14.53
C ALA A 13 2.13 -0.52 14.11
N LYS A 14 1.47 -1.61 14.51
CA LYS A 14 0.12 -2.01 14.03
C LYS A 14 0.03 -2.01 12.50
N LYS A 15 1.10 -2.44 11.84
CA LYS A 15 1.25 -2.42 10.38
C LYS A 15 1.20 -3.84 9.84
N VAL A 16 0.53 -4.02 8.70
CA VAL A 16 0.54 -5.26 7.95
C VAL A 16 1.16 -5.00 6.59
N THR A 17 2.20 -5.76 6.25
CA THR A 17 2.87 -5.73 4.96
C THR A 17 2.52 -7.02 4.22
N ILE A 18 2.04 -6.91 2.99
CA ILE A 18 1.55 -8.05 2.22
C ILE A 18 2.28 -8.04 0.88
N VAL A 19 2.87 -9.17 0.53
CA VAL A 19 3.68 -9.36 -0.69
C VAL A 19 2.99 -10.43 -1.52
N GLY A 20 2.79 -10.16 -2.81
CA GLY A 20 2.12 -11.08 -3.73
C GLY A 20 1.49 -10.35 -4.91
N ASP A 21 0.95 -11.12 -5.84
CA ASP A 21 0.10 -10.61 -6.92
C ASP A 21 -1.30 -10.39 -6.34
N ILE A 22 -1.55 -9.18 -5.85
CA ILE A 22 -2.79 -8.85 -5.15
C ILE A 22 -3.36 -7.55 -5.69
N THR A 23 -4.68 -7.41 -5.61
CA THR A 23 -5.35 -6.12 -5.82
C THR A 23 -5.41 -5.38 -4.48
N PRO A 24 -4.58 -4.34 -4.23
CA PRO A 24 -4.48 -3.71 -2.91
C PRO A 24 -5.80 -3.11 -2.42
N LEU A 25 -6.69 -2.70 -3.34
CA LEU A 25 -8.02 -2.21 -3.01
C LEU A 25 -8.93 -3.31 -2.40
N GLY A 26 -8.89 -4.53 -2.94
CA GLY A 26 -9.65 -5.66 -2.40
C GLY A 26 -9.12 -6.13 -1.05
N VAL A 27 -7.81 -6.04 -0.87
CA VAL A 27 -7.13 -6.25 0.42
C VAL A 27 -7.59 -5.22 1.44
N LEU A 28 -7.52 -3.94 1.08
CA LEU A 28 -7.95 -2.83 1.93
C LEU A 28 -9.42 -2.99 2.34
N ALA A 29 -10.31 -3.31 1.40
CA ALA A 29 -11.73 -3.55 1.67
C ALA A 29 -11.94 -4.74 2.63
N SER A 30 -11.13 -5.79 2.52
CA SER A 30 -11.24 -6.97 3.40
C SER A 30 -10.74 -6.69 4.81
N VAL A 31 -9.62 -5.96 4.95
CA VAL A 31 -9.08 -5.57 6.25
C VAL A 31 -9.98 -4.51 6.91
N SER A 32 -10.50 -3.56 6.13
CA SER A 32 -11.38 -2.49 6.59
C SER A 32 -12.73 -2.97 7.13
N LYS A 33 -13.16 -4.20 6.80
CA LYS A 33 -14.35 -4.83 7.40
C LYS A 33 -14.17 -5.14 8.88
N VAL A 34 -12.95 -5.49 9.28
CA VAL A 34 -12.64 -5.89 10.66
C VAL A 34 -12.17 -4.69 11.47
N LYS A 35 -11.36 -3.82 10.86
CA LYS A 35 -10.86 -2.60 11.48
C LYS A 35 -10.52 -1.60 10.41
N ASN A 36 -10.90 -0.33 10.59
CA ASN A 36 -10.55 0.72 9.64
C ASN A 36 -9.05 0.67 9.35
N ALA A 37 -8.73 0.49 8.08
CA ALA A 37 -7.38 0.32 7.58
C ALA A 37 -7.16 1.31 6.45
N GLN A 38 -5.94 1.79 6.32
CA GLN A 38 -5.51 2.70 5.28
C GLN A 38 -4.16 2.22 4.77
N PHE A 39 -3.80 2.60 3.54
CA PHE A 39 -2.45 2.36 3.07
C PHE A 39 -1.46 3.12 3.94
N TRP A 40 -0.31 2.48 4.19
CA TRP A 40 0.79 3.16 4.84
C TRP A 40 1.32 4.20 3.85
N THR A 41 0.87 5.44 3.99
CA THR A 41 1.48 6.57 3.31
C THR A 41 2.80 6.80 4.05
N ASN A 42 3.90 6.28 3.51
CA ASN A 42 5.19 6.89 3.81
C ASN A 42 4.98 8.34 3.43
N ALA A 43 5.19 9.30 4.35
CA ALA A 43 4.99 10.70 4.06
C ALA A 43 5.78 11.07 2.79
N THR A 44 5.11 11.03 1.64
CA THR A 44 5.57 11.69 0.43
C THR A 44 5.53 13.13 0.85
N ILE A 45 6.71 13.67 1.14
CA ILE A 45 6.93 15.10 1.26
C ILE A 45 6.12 15.71 0.12
N PRO A 46 5.08 16.53 0.40
CA PRO A 46 4.31 17.12 -0.68
C PRO A 46 5.29 18.00 -1.44
N THR A 47 5.77 17.52 -2.58
CA THR A 47 6.51 18.34 -3.54
C THR A 47 5.43 18.89 -4.47
N PRO A 48 5.08 20.17 -4.34
CA PRO A 48 4.14 20.79 -5.27
C PRO A 48 4.89 21.02 -6.59
N GLY A 49 4.81 20.08 -7.54
CA GLY A 49 5.15 20.34 -8.94
C GLY A 49 5.82 19.22 -9.74
N SER A 50 5.55 19.24 -11.04
CA SER A 50 6.13 18.47 -12.17
C SER A 50 5.36 17.19 -12.52
N SER A 51 4.31 17.24 -13.35
CA SER A 51 4.33 17.46 -14.82
C SER A 51 5.18 16.43 -15.56
N ASN A 52 4.52 15.43 -16.14
CA ASN A 52 5.08 14.55 -17.17
C ASN A 52 5.61 15.38 -18.35
N LYS A 53 6.93 15.35 -18.59
CA LYS A 53 7.51 15.46 -19.93
C LYS A 53 8.74 14.56 -20.08
N GLU A 54 8.55 13.57 -20.93
CA GLU A 54 9.53 12.75 -21.65
C GLU A 54 10.64 13.58 -22.32
N ILE A 55 11.93 13.23 -22.10
CA ILE A 55 13.01 13.35 -23.12
C ILE A 55 14.06 12.25 -22.88
N LYS A 56 14.29 11.48 -23.94
CA LYS A 56 15.31 10.44 -24.12
C LYS A 56 16.54 11.07 -24.81
N LYS A 57 17.76 10.80 -24.33
CA LYS A 57 18.96 10.71 -25.17
C LYS A 57 20.10 10.02 -24.45
#